data_AF-A0AAV2NLU3-F1
#
_entry.id   AF-A0AAV2NLU3-F1
#
_cell.length_a   1.000
_cell.length_b   1.000
_cell.length_c   1.000
_cell.angle_alpha   90.00
_cell.angle_beta   90.00
_cell.angle_gamma   90.00
#
_symmetry.space_group_name_H-M   'P 1'
#
loop_
_entity.id
_entity.type
_entity.pdbx_description
1 polymer ?
#
loop_
_entity_poly.entity_id
_entity_poly.type
_entity_poly.pdbx_seq_one_letter_code
_entity_poly.pdbx_strand_id
1 'polypeptide(L)'
;MLAKHFGYFREDMTVFLDKNASEEAIGTASEKIIAILYGAKINDTCLANNKCRFICFAKQFKKSTFTPSCLPPTADAARLHGKRVYYQIQQWYEQTLNPLE
;
A
#
# COMPACT_ATOMS: atom_id res chain seq x y z
N MET A 1 13.28 9.84 8.45
CA MET A 1 13.05 8.55 7.75
C MET A 1 11.92 8.64 6.71
N LEU A 2 10.81 9.33 6.99
CA LEU A 2 9.68 9.54 6.05
C LEU A 2 10.00 10.44 4.84
N ALA A 3 10.73 11.56 5.04
CA ALA A 3 11.04 12.54 3.97
C ALA A 3 11.74 11.95 2.73
N LYS A 4 12.62 10.96 2.91
CA LYS A 4 13.41 10.35 1.83
C LYS A 4 12.58 9.42 0.93
N HIS A 5 11.41 8.99 1.39
CA HIS A 5 10.56 8.04 0.66
C HIS A 5 9.43 8.73 -0.13
N PHE A 6 9.07 9.98 0.17
CA PHE A 6 8.00 10.71 -0.55
C PHE A 6 8.27 10.87 -2.05
N GLY A 7 9.54 10.97 -2.45
CA GLY A 7 9.90 10.98 -3.87
C GLY A 7 9.51 9.70 -4.61
N TYR A 8 9.48 8.56 -3.92
CA TYR A 8 9.16 7.25 -4.51
C TYR A 8 7.67 7.00 -4.65
N PHE A 9 6.83 7.71 -3.88
CA PHE A 9 5.39 7.54 -3.89
C PHE A 9 4.69 8.51 -4.84
N ARG A 10 5.37 9.54 -5.37
CA ARG A 10 4.71 10.66 -6.06
C ARG A 10 3.83 10.19 -7.21
N GLU A 11 4.35 9.33 -8.08
CA GLU A 11 3.60 8.82 -9.22
C GLU A 11 2.43 7.95 -8.77
N ASP A 12 2.65 7.02 -7.84
CA ASP A 12 1.60 6.13 -7.33
C ASP A 12 0.50 6.89 -6.56
N MET A 13 0.85 8.01 -5.90
CA MET A 13 -0.11 8.88 -5.21
C MET A 13 -1.01 9.66 -6.17
N THR A 14 -0.56 9.96 -7.39
CA THR A 14 -1.42 10.66 -8.37
C THR A 14 -2.65 9.84 -8.77
N VAL A 15 -2.57 8.51 -8.69
CA VAL A 15 -3.72 7.61 -8.91
C VAL A 15 -4.87 7.95 -7.96
N PHE A 16 -4.57 8.32 -6.71
CA PHE A 16 -5.60 8.63 -5.72
C PHE A 16 -6.28 10.00 -5.93
N LEU A 17 -5.66 10.86 -6.75
CA LEU A 17 -6.20 12.17 -7.12
C LEU A 17 -7.07 12.09 -8.39
N ASP A 18 -6.91 11.07 -9.22
CA ASP A 18 -7.71 10.88 -10.43
C ASP A 18 -9.07 10.26 -10.09
N LYS A 19 -10.14 11.04 -10.30
CA LYS A 19 -11.52 10.61 -10.08
C LYS A 19 -11.97 9.42 -10.94
N ASN A 20 -11.26 9.14 -12.03
CA ASN A 20 -11.56 8.05 -12.95
C ASN A 20 -10.59 6.88 -12.79
N ALA A 21 -9.78 6.88 -11.73
CA ALA A 21 -8.83 5.81 -11.47
C ALA A 21 -9.57 4.46 -11.37
N SER A 22 -9.07 3.46 -12.10
CA SER A 22 -9.63 2.11 -12.02
C SER A 22 -9.30 1.45 -10.69
N GLU A 23 -10.14 0.51 -10.25
CA GLU A 23 -9.90 -0.27 -9.03
C GLU A 23 -8.56 -1.03 -9.07
N GLU A 24 -8.15 -1.48 -10.26
CA GLU A 24 -6.86 -2.13 -10.47
C GLU A 24 -5.68 -1.17 -10.33
N ALA A 25 -5.81 0.06 -10.85
CA ALA A 25 -4.78 1.09 -10.70
C ALA A 25 -4.62 1.49 -9.21
N ILE A 26 -5.74 1.71 -8.51
CA ILE A 26 -5.76 2.00 -7.07
C ILE A 26 -5.13 0.84 -6.30
N GLY A 27 -5.52 -0.39 -6.59
CA GLY A 27 -4.98 -1.59 -5.96
C GLY A 27 -3.46 -1.71 -6.15
N THR A 28 -2.99 -1.61 -7.39
CA THR A 28 -1.56 -1.69 -7.73
C THR A 28 -0.74 -0.61 -7.04
N ALA A 29 -1.22 0.65 -7.07
CA ALA A 29 -0.56 1.76 -6.40
C ALA A 29 -0.48 1.53 -4.88
N SER A 30 -1.57 1.03 -4.28
CA SER A 30 -1.65 0.74 -2.85
C SER A 30 -0.69 -0.36 -2.42
N GLU A 31 -0.62 -1.46 -3.18
CA GLU A 31 0.31 -2.55 -2.93
C GLU A 31 1.76 -2.07 -2.99
N LYS A 32 2.10 -1.27 -4.00
CA LYS A 32 3.45 -0.73 -4.18
C LYS A 32 3.84 0.23 -3.05
N ILE A 33 2.96 1.17 -2.68
CA ILE A 33 3.18 2.10 -1.56
C ILE A 33 3.43 1.32 -0.26
N ILE A 34 2.56 0.35 0.05
CA ILE A 34 2.68 -0.46 1.25
C ILE A 34 3.95 -1.32 1.23
N ALA A 35 4.29 -1.96 0.10
CA ALA A 35 5.51 -2.73 -0.02
C ALA A 35 6.76 -1.90 0.31
N ILE A 36 6.85 -0.68 -0.24
CA ILE A 36 7.97 0.25 0.01
C ILE A 36 7.99 0.67 1.49
N LEU A 37 6.84 0.90 2.13
CA LEU A 37 6.78 1.21 3.57
C LEU A 37 7.38 0.10 4.45
N TYR A 38 7.28 -1.16 4.03
CA TYR A 38 7.89 -2.30 4.70
C TYR A 38 9.31 -2.62 4.19
N GLY A 39 9.92 -1.72 3.40
CA GLY A 39 11.31 -1.79 2.98
C GLY A 39 11.55 -2.58 1.69
N ALA A 40 10.54 -2.78 0.85
CA ALA A 40 10.71 -3.31 -0.49
C ALA A 40 11.47 -2.32 -1.40
N LYS A 41 12.09 -2.85 -2.46
CA LYS A 41 12.65 -2.00 -3.53
C LYS A 41 11.54 -1.49 -4.44
N ILE A 42 11.79 -0.34 -5.06
CA ILE A 42 10.90 0.24 -6.07
C ILE A 42 10.77 -0.79 -7.21
N ASN A 43 9.54 -1.11 -7.59
CA ASN A 43 9.14 -2.13 -8.59
C ASN A 43 9.16 -3.60 -8.11
N ASP A 44 9.34 -3.90 -6.83
CA ASP A 44 9.16 -5.28 -6.34
C ASP A 44 7.66 -5.60 -6.20
N THR A 45 7.19 -6.69 -6.82
CA THR A 45 5.82 -7.22 -6.67
C THR A 45 5.68 -8.07 -5.40
N CYS A 46 6.45 -7.74 -4.36
CA CYS A 46 6.67 -8.60 -3.21
C CYS A 46 5.45 -8.78 -2.30
N LEU A 47 4.46 -7.88 -2.41
CA LEU A 47 3.22 -7.96 -1.64
C LEU A 47 2.27 -8.97 -2.29
N ALA A 48 2.07 -8.88 -3.62
CA ALA A 48 1.25 -9.79 -4.41
C ALA A 48 1.67 -11.26 -4.28
N ASN A 49 2.96 -11.55 -4.19
CA ASN A 49 3.49 -12.92 -4.08
C ASN A 49 3.87 -13.32 -2.64
N ASN A 50 3.48 -12.56 -1.62
CA ASN A 50 3.82 -12.77 -0.20
C ASN A 50 5.32 -12.77 0.16
N LYS A 51 6.22 -12.50 -0.79
CA LYS A 51 7.68 -12.48 -0.57
C LYS A 51 8.08 -11.48 0.52
N CYS A 52 7.46 -10.30 0.56
CA CYS A 52 7.74 -9.30 1.59
C CYS A 52 7.34 -9.79 2.99
N ARG A 53 6.19 -10.46 3.11
CA ARG A 53 5.76 -11.05 4.39
C ARG A 53 6.71 -12.15 4.85
N PHE A 54 7.15 -13.01 3.95
CA PHE A 54 8.14 -14.05 4.26
C PHE A 54 9.48 -13.47 4.71
N ILE A 55 10.01 -12.47 3.99
CA ILE A 55 11.28 -11.82 4.35
C ILE A 55 11.17 -11.14 5.72
N CYS A 56 10.07 -10.42 5.98
CA CYS A 56 9.84 -9.77 7.27
C CYS A 56 9.71 -10.79 8.39
N PHE A 57 9.00 -11.90 8.16
CA PHE A 57 8.90 -13.01 9.12
C PHE A 57 10.27 -13.63 9.43
N ALA A 58 11.04 -13.99 8.39
CA ALA A 58 12.36 -14.61 8.55
C ALA A 58 13.35 -13.71 9.33
N LYS A 59 13.26 -12.38 9.14
CA LYS A 59 14.06 -11.40 9.91
C LYS A 59 13.70 -11.39 11.40
N GLN A 60 12.46 -11.71 11.73
CA GLN A 60 11.95 -11.65 13.11
C GLN A 60 12.07 -12.99 13.82
N PHE A 61 12.15 -14.10 13.08
CA PHE A 61 12.38 -15.43 13.62
C PHE A 61 13.64 -15.54 14.50
N LYS A 62 14.63 -14.68 14.28
CA LYS A 62 15.86 -14.61 15.09
C LYS A 62 15.70 -13.83 16.41
N LYS A 63 14.54 -13.23 16.66
CA LYS A 63 14.29 -12.40 17.85
C LYS A 63 13.48 -13.19 18.88
N SER A 64 13.74 -12.92 20.15
CA SER A 64 13.01 -13.52 21.29
C SER A 64 11.55 -13.07 21.38
N THR A 65 11.18 -11.98 20.70
CA THR A 65 9.83 -11.44 20.65
C THR A 65 9.41 -11.22 19.20
N PHE A 66 8.23 -11.72 18.86
CA PHE A 66 7.59 -11.53 17.56
C PHE A 66 6.30 -10.74 17.76
N THR A 67 6.19 -9.58 17.11
CA THR A 67 4.97 -8.78 17.10
C THR A 67 4.37 -8.82 15.69
N PRO A 68 3.14 -9.33 15.49
CA PRO A 68 2.55 -9.47 14.15
C PRO A 68 2.53 -8.19 13.30
N SER A 69 2.52 -7.00 13.93
CA SER A 69 2.59 -5.70 13.26
C SER A 69 3.89 -5.46 12.47
N CYS A 70 4.93 -6.27 12.68
CA CYS A 70 6.15 -6.20 11.87
C CYS A 70 5.99 -6.81 10.47
N LEU A 71 4.88 -7.53 10.22
CA LEU A 71 4.59 -8.08 8.91
C LEU A 71 3.83 -7.06 8.07
N PRO A 72 4.17 -6.90 6.77
CA PRO A 72 3.34 -6.17 5.85
C PRO A 72 1.94 -6.77 5.79
N PRO A 73 0.88 -5.99 5.54
CA PRO A 73 -0.45 -6.55 5.29
C PRO A 73 -0.44 -7.48 4.07
N THR A 74 -1.51 -8.25 3.86
CA THR A 74 -1.68 -9.01 2.61
C THR A 74 -1.95 -8.06 1.44
N ALA A 75 -1.78 -8.53 0.20
CA ALA A 75 -2.13 -7.76 -0.99
C ALA A 75 -3.61 -7.32 -0.95
N ASP A 76 -4.53 -8.22 -0.62
CA ASP A 76 -5.97 -7.89 -0.50
C ASP A 76 -6.24 -6.80 0.54
N ALA A 77 -5.60 -6.89 1.72
CA ALA A 77 -5.76 -5.89 2.76
C ALA A 77 -5.18 -4.52 2.33
N ALA A 78 -4.07 -4.52 1.59
CA ALA A 78 -3.50 -3.33 1.00
C ALA A 78 -4.44 -2.70 -0.04
N ARG A 79 -5.04 -3.50 -0.93
CA ARG A 79 -6.01 -3.03 -1.93
C ARG A 79 -7.27 -2.45 -1.27
N LEU A 80 -7.84 -3.14 -0.27
CA LEU A 80 -9.01 -2.66 0.48
C LEU A 80 -8.72 -1.34 1.22
N HIS A 81 -7.54 -1.25 1.87
CA HIS A 81 -7.11 -0.02 2.50
C HIS A 81 -6.94 1.10 1.48
N GLY A 82 -6.33 0.80 0.33
CA GLY A 82 -6.23 1.67 -0.83
C GLY A 82 -7.56 2.24 -1.29
N LYS A 83 -8.53 1.37 -1.55
CA LYS A 83 -9.89 1.76 -1.97
C LYS A 83 -10.55 2.70 -0.94
N ARG A 84 -10.40 2.40 0.36
CA ARG A 84 -10.89 3.30 1.42
C ARG A 84 -10.23 4.69 1.38
N VAL A 85 -8.91 4.72 1.24
CA VAL A 85 -8.14 5.97 1.16
C VAL A 85 -8.52 6.78 -0.08
N TYR A 86 -8.71 6.11 -1.22
CA TYR A 86 -9.19 6.72 -2.45
C TYR A 86 -10.52 7.45 -2.23
N TYR A 87 -11.55 6.76 -1.74
CA TYR A 87 -12.84 7.41 -1.46
C TYR A 87 -12.72 8.57 -0.46
N GLN A 88 -11.89 8.43 0.57
CA GLN A 88 -11.66 9.50 1.54
C GLN A 88 -11.02 10.74 0.89
N ILE A 89 -10.05 10.55 0.00
CA ILE A 89 -9.42 11.66 -0.75
C ILE A 89 -10.44 12.30 -1.69
N GLN A 90 -11.21 11.52 -2.43
CA GLN A 90 -12.20 12.03 -3.38
C GLN A 90 -13.29 12.87 -2.66
N GLN A 91 -13.71 12.44 -1.46
CA GLN A 91 -14.59 13.22 -0.59
C GLN A 91 -13.99 14.59 -0.20
N TRP A 92 -12.68 14.66 0.07
CA TRP A 92 -12.01 15.94 0.36
C TRP A 92 -11.96 16.89 -0.84
N TYR A 93 -12.03 16.36 -2.06
CA TYR A 93 -12.12 17.15 -3.30
C TYR A 93 -13.56 17.46 -3.73
N GLU A 94 -14.53 17.28 -2.83
CA GLU A 94 -15.97 17.46 -3.10
C GLU A 94 -16.50 16.56 -4.23
N GLN A 95 -15.75 15.51 -4.58
CA GLN A 95 -16.12 14.48 -5.55
C GLN A 95 -16.75 13.33 -4.78
N THR A 96 -18.05 13.46 -4.49
CA THR A 96 -18.79 12.45 -3.72
C THR A 96 -18.93 11.18 -4.55
N LEU A 97 -18.07 10.20 -4.28
CA LEU A 97 -18.16 8.85 -4.83
C LEU A 97 -18.89 7.93 -3.86
N ASN A 98 -19.70 7.01 -4.40
CA ASN A 98 -20.36 5.98 -3.61
C ASN A 98 -19.34 4.88 -3.24
N PRO A 99 -19.07 4.64 -1.94
CA PRO A 99 -18.10 3.62 -1.53
C PRO A 99 -18.56 2.17 -1.76
N LEU A 100 -19.82 1.98 -2.18
CA LEU A 100 -20.43 0.69 -2.48
C LEU A 100 -20.52 0.39 -3.99
N GLU A 101 -20.10 1.33 -4.85
CA GLU A 101 -19.81 1.04 -6.26
C GLU A 101 -18.51 0.23 -6.41
#